data_AF-A0A9D1QH59-F1
#
_entry.id   AF-A0A9D1QH59-F1
#
_cell.length_a   1.000
_cell.length_b   1.000
_cell.length_c   1.000
_cell.angle_alpha   90.00
_cell.angle_beta   90.00
_cell.angle_gamma   90.00
#
_symmetry.space_group_name_H-M   'P 1'
#
loop_
_entity.id
_entity.type
_entity.pdbx_description
1 polymer ?
#
loop_
_entity_poly.entity_id
_entity_poly.type
_entity_poly.pdbx_seq_one_letter_code
_entity_poly.pdbx_strand_id
1 'polypeptide(L)'
;MKVQSLENSAIRLIMFNQYKIMSLLNRNDEEDFYGYYQDIIVNGIEKKYPVLLEPISFGGAGVPIKVSEDVELILEIFCKIQSSVRKLDTEIQRDIRKGYHVYFDGFDAGKDIEQPYYTYYEFVQKYKEVKLPQKGDGESGLTLHHYNQMMNSYMKHGSDEILDEDKIRSICIRKGEEAGGSEAILVDFTDPGSSLSLQLVKEDKTYHLEPKQADTE
;
A
#
# COMPACT_ATOMS: atom_id res chain seq x y z
N MET A 1 -13.73 -6.92 6.78
CA MET A 1 -15.17 -7.12 7.09
C MET A 1 -15.95 -6.09 6.29
N LYS A 2 -16.86 -6.49 5.39
CA LYS A 2 -17.61 -5.55 4.53
C LYS A 2 -18.80 -5.00 5.30
N VAL A 3 -19.23 -3.76 5.06
CA VAL A 3 -20.43 -3.15 5.70
C VAL A 3 -21.66 -4.05 5.58
N GLN A 4 -21.80 -4.76 4.44
CA GLN A 4 -22.84 -5.76 4.17
C GLN A 4 -22.88 -6.91 5.20
N SER A 5 -21.79 -7.23 5.91
CA SER A 5 -21.81 -8.27 6.94
C SER A 5 -22.53 -7.84 8.22
N LEU A 6 -22.68 -6.54 8.47
CA LEU A 6 -23.43 -6.00 9.63
C LEU A 6 -24.95 -5.94 9.37
N GLU A 7 -25.40 -6.24 8.16
CA GLU A 7 -26.83 -6.51 7.86
C GLU A 7 -27.28 -7.85 8.47
N ASN A 8 -26.34 -8.79 8.67
CA ASN A 8 -26.60 -10.07 9.31
C ASN A 8 -26.75 -9.90 10.84
N SER A 9 -27.94 -10.24 11.35
CA SER A 9 -28.27 -10.13 12.78
C SER A 9 -27.38 -10.96 13.69
N ALA A 10 -26.86 -12.10 13.23
CA ALA A 10 -25.92 -12.92 14.00
C ALA A 10 -24.56 -12.23 14.17
N ILE A 11 -24.08 -11.56 13.13
CA ILE A 11 -22.81 -10.79 13.18
C ILE A 11 -22.97 -9.57 14.09
N ARG A 12 -24.12 -8.88 14.03
CA ARG A 12 -24.46 -7.82 14.98
C ARG A 12 -24.46 -8.32 16.42
N LEU A 13 -25.05 -9.48 16.69
CA LEU A 13 -25.06 -10.06 18.04
C LEU A 13 -23.63 -10.38 18.54
N ILE A 14 -22.77 -10.92 17.68
CA ILE A 14 -21.36 -11.20 18.02
C ILE A 14 -20.63 -9.89 18.36
N MET A 15 -20.76 -8.86 17.53
CA MET A 15 -20.10 -7.56 17.76
C MET A 15 -20.62 -6.88 19.04
N PHE A 16 -21.93 -6.93 19.29
CA PHE A 16 -22.53 -6.43 20.52
C PHE A 16 -21.93 -7.13 21.75
N ASN A 17 -21.83 -8.47 21.73
CA ASN A 17 -21.23 -9.23 22.82
C ASN A 17 -19.75 -8.87 23.02
N GLN A 18 -18.99 -8.67 21.94
CA GLN A 18 -17.58 -8.25 22.02
C GLN A 18 -17.43 -6.88 22.68
N TYR A 19 -18.19 -5.88 22.24
CA TYR A 19 -18.16 -4.55 22.87
C TYR A 19 -18.63 -4.58 24.32
N LYS A 20 -19.59 -5.45 24.66
CA LYS A 20 -20.03 -5.63 26.04
C LYS A 20 -18.94 -6.25 26.92
N ILE A 21 -18.20 -7.23 26.40
CA ILE A 21 -17.04 -7.81 27.09
C ILE A 21 -15.96 -6.75 27.29
N MET A 22 -15.62 -5.98 26.24
CA MET A 22 -14.61 -4.92 26.33
C MET A 22 -14.99 -3.83 27.33
N SER A 23 -16.26 -3.42 27.37
CA SER A 23 -16.76 -2.44 28.34
C SER A 23 -16.67 -2.95 29.79
N LEU A 24 -16.76 -4.27 30.00
CA LEU A 24 -16.61 -4.88 31.31
C LEU A 24 -15.15 -5.05 31.74
N LEU A 25 -14.23 -5.13 30.78
CA LEU A 25 -12.78 -5.26 31.01
C LEU A 25 -12.11 -3.89 31.25
N ASN A 26 -12.51 -2.85 30.52
CA ASN A 26 -11.95 -1.49 30.63
C ASN A 26 -12.73 -0.59 31.59
N ARG A 27 -12.90 -1.00 32.85
CA ARG A 27 -13.68 -0.24 33.85
C ARG A 27 -13.03 1.08 34.32
N ASN A 28 -11.81 1.38 33.88
CA ASN A 28 -11.01 2.51 34.34
C ASN A 28 -10.91 3.66 33.32
N ASP A 29 -11.46 3.51 32.11
CA ASP A 29 -11.49 4.59 31.12
C ASP A 29 -12.75 5.44 31.37
N GLU A 30 -12.58 6.75 31.56
CA GLU A 30 -13.65 7.70 31.93
C GLU A 30 -14.69 7.95 30.81
N GLU A 31 -14.46 7.41 29.61
CA GLU A 31 -15.36 7.55 28.46
C GLU A 31 -15.94 6.19 28.04
N ASP A 32 -17.27 6.05 28.13
CA ASP A 32 -18.01 4.86 27.68
C ASP A 32 -18.11 4.79 26.14
N PHE A 33 -16.95 4.71 25.49
CA PHE A 33 -16.85 4.57 24.04
C PHE A 33 -17.56 3.30 23.52
N TYR A 34 -17.61 2.25 24.35
CA TYR A 34 -18.24 0.99 23.98
C TYR A 34 -19.77 1.05 24.00
N GLY A 35 -20.38 1.86 24.88
CA GLY A 35 -21.83 2.13 24.88
C GLY A 35 -22.31 2.71 23.56
N TYR A 36 -21.58 3.69 23.01
CA TYR A 36 -21.87 4.27 21.70
C TYR A 36 -21.89 3.21 20.57
N TYR A 37 -20.93 2.29 20.55
CA TYR A 37 -20.88 1.21 19.55
C TYR A 37 -21.99 0.18 19.75
N GLN A 38 -22.34 -0.15 21.01
CA GLN A 38 -23.45 -1.03 21.34
C GLN A 38 -24.78 -0.46 20.83
N ASP A 39 -25.02 0.84 21.02
CA ASP A 39 -26.25 1.50 20.56
C ASP A 39 -26.40 1.49 19.03
N ILE A 40 -25.30 1.69 18.30
CA ILE A 40 -25.30 1.59 16.84
C ILE A 40 -25.77 0.19 16.40
N ILE A 41 -25.28 -0.86 17.06
CA ILE A 41 -25.56 -2.25 16.70
C ILE A 41 -26.98 -2.66 17.09
N VAL A 42 -27.40 -2.35 18.32
CA VAL A 42 -28.73 -2.73 18.84
C VAL A 42 -29.84 -2.04 18.03
N ASN A 43 -29.67 -0.77 17.72
CA ASN A 43 -30.67 0.01 16.97
C ASN A 43 -30.54 -0.17 15.45
N GLY A 44 -29.54 -0.91 14.97
CA GLY A 44 -29.33 -1.13 13.54
C GLY A 44 -29.08 0.17 12.76
N ILE A 45 -28.27 1.09 13.31
CA ILE A 45 -28.01 2.41 12.69
C ILE A 45 -27.01 2.25 11.54
N GLU A 46 -27.48 1.79 10.38
CA GLU A 46 -26.63 1.38 9.25
C GLU A 46 -25.67 2.48 8.77
N LYS A 47 -26.11 3.73 8.77
CA LYS A 47 -25.27 4.90 8.41
C LYS A 47 -24.00 5.00 9.27
N LYS A 48 -24.01 4.43 10.48
CA LYS A 48 -22.90 4.46 11.44
C LYS A 48 -22.04 3.20 11.41
N TYR A 49 -22.41 2.16 10.66
CA TYR A 49 -21.59 0.94 10.55
C TYR A 49 -20.13 1.17 10.10
N PRO A 50 -19.80 2.15 9.23
CA PRO A 50 -18.40 2.41 8.88
C PRO A 50 -17.52 2.74 10.09
N VAL A 51 -18.04 3.45 11.11
CA VAL A 51 -17.27 3.83 12.31
C VAL A 51 -16.93 2.62 13.18
N LEU A 52 -17.72 1.54 13.12
CA LEU A 52 -17.44 0.29 13.84
C LEU A 52 -16.28 -0.48 13.22
N LEU A 53 -16.02 -0.23 11.93
CA LEU A 53 -14.98 -0.89 11.16
C LEU A 53 -13.71 -0.04 11.06
N GLU A 54 -13.79 1.25 11.43
CA GLU A 54 -12.68 2.21 11.41
C GLU A 54 -11.44 1.75 12.22
N PRO A 55 -11.57 1.14 13.42
CA PRO A 55 -10.41 0.63 14.16
C PRO A 55 -9.69 -0.52 13.45
N ILE A 56 -10.36 -1.17 12.49
CA ILE A 56 -9.87 -2.33 11.73
C ILE A 56 -9.63 -1.91 10.27
N SER A 57 -9.93 -0.67 9.89
CA SER A 57 -9.93 -0.24 8.50
C SER A 57 -8.55 0.23 8.05
N PHE A 58 -7.68 -0.76 7.82
CA PHE A 58 -7.00 -0.77 6.52
C PHE A 58 -8.04 -1.11 5.46
N GLY A 59 -8.92 -0.16 5.10
CA GLY A 59 -9.84 -0.23 3.95
C GLY A 59 -10.63 -1.52 3.71
N GLY A 60 -10.81 -2.39 4.70
CA GLY A 60 -11.36 -3.74 4.52
C GLY A 60 -10.48 -4.74 3.74
N ALA A 61 -9.43 -4.28 3.05
CA ALA A 61 -8.44 -5.10 2.37
C ALA A 61 -7.13 -4.99 3.17
N GLY A 62 -6.78 -6.04 3.92
CA GLY A 62 -5.47 -6.13 4.55
C GLY A 62 -4.36 -6.08 3.50
N VAL A 63 -3.10 -6.01 3.95
CA VAL A 63 -1.96 -6.07 3.03
C VAL A 63 -2.00 -7.41 2.26
N PRO A 64 -2.08 -7.39 0.92
CA PRO A 64 -2.07 -8.63 0.12
C PRO A 64 -0.74 -9.38 0.26
N ILE A 65 -0.77 -10.71 0.17
CA ILE A 65 0.44 -11.57 0.22
C ILE A 65 1.49 -11.09 -0.80
N LYS A 66 1.07 -10.80 -2.03
CA LYS A 66 1.96 -10.31 -3.08
C LYS A 66 2.69 -9.02 -2.68
N VAL A 67 2.01 -8.10 -1.98
CA VAL A 67 2.65 -6.86 -1.50
C VAL A 67 3.72 -7.18 -0.45
N SER A 68 3.44 -8.13 0.45
CA SER A 68 4.43 -8.59 1.43
C SER A 68 5.66 -9.20 0.73
N GLU A 69 5.46 -10.10 -0.23
CA GLU A 69 6.53 -10.71 -1.02
C GLU A 69 7.35 -9.66 -1.79
N ASP A 70 6.70 -8.69 -2.44
CA ASP A 70 7.36 -7.60 -3.15
C ASP A 70 8.22 -6.76 -2.19
N VAL A 71 7.70 -6.40 -1.01
CA VAL A 71 8.47 -5.62 -0.01
C VAL A 71 9.69 -6.40 0.46
N GLU A 72 9.54 -7.69 0.81
CA GLU A 72 10.66 -8.53 1.22
C GLU A 72 11.74 -8.61 0.14
N LEU A 73 11.33 -8.79 -1.12
CA LEU A 73 12.24 -8.83 -2.26
C LEU A 73 12.97 -7.50 -2.46
N ILE A 74 12.27 -6.36 -2.37
CA ILE A 74 12.89 -5.03 -2.47
C ILE A 74 13.97 -4.86 -1.39
N LEU A 75 13.65 -5.21 -0.15
CA LEU A 75 14.60 -5.14 0.97
C LEU A 75 15.81 -6.06 0.75
N GLU A 76 15.58 -7.26 0.22
CA GLU A 76 16.64 -8.21 -0.15
C GLU A 76 17.56 -7.63 -1.24
N ILE A 77 17.00 -7.05 -2.29
CA ILE A 77 17.74 -6.42 -3.39
C ILE A 77 18.67 -5.35 -2.85
N PHE A 78 18.16 -4.42 -2.03
CA PHE A 78 19.00 -3.38 -1.43
C PHE A 78 20.08 -3.96 -0.50
N CYS A 79 19.75 -4.99 0.29
CA CYS A 79 20.76 -5.68 1.10
C CYS A 79 21.88 -6.29 0.25
N LYS A 80 21.52 -6.92 -0.87
CA LYS A 80 22.46 -7.56 -1.81
C LYS A 80 23.31 -6.53 -2.55
N ILE A 81 22.72 -5.44 -3.04
CA ILE A 81 23.43 -4.33 -3.67
C ILE A 81 24.45 -3.75 -2.68
N GLN A 82 24.02 -3.38 -1.47
CA GLN A 82 24.91 -2.77 -0.48
C GLN A 82 26.05 -3.71 -0.08
N SER A 83 25.76 -4.99 0.09
CA SER A 83 26.76 -6.00 0.44
C SER A 83 27.75 -6.24 -0.70
N SER A 84 27.28 -6.24 -1.94
CA SER A 84 28.11 -6.45 -3.13
C SER A 84 28.98 -5.23 -3.44
N VAL A 85 28.43 -4.01 -3.36
CA VAL A 85 29.20 -2.76 -3.49
C VAL A 85 30.35 -2.72 -2.49
N ARG A 86 30.14 -3.12 -1.23
CA ARG A 86 31.21 -3.14 -0.21
C ARG A 86 32.40 -4.05 -0.56
N LYS A 87 32.22 -5.02 -1.46
CA LYS A 87 33.26 -5.95 -1.92
C LYS A 87 34.03 -5.46 -3.15
N LEU A 88 33.55 -4.41 -3.83
CA LEU A 88 34.21 -3.84 -5.01
C LEU A 88 35.38 -2.94 -4.61
N ASP A 89 36.20 -2.57 -5.60
CA ASP A 89 37.29 -1.61 -5.39
C ASP A 89 36.78 -0.23 -4.96
N THR A 90 37.55 0.46 -4.13
CA THR A 90 37.15 1.75 -3.53
C THR A 90 36.78 2.83 -4.55
N GLU A 91 37.42 2.81 -5.72
CA GLU A 91 37.11 3.73 -6.81
C GLU A 91 35.74 3.44 -7.43
N ILE A 92 35.45 2.17 -7.72
CA ILE A 92 34.17 1.69 -8.24
C ILE A 92 33.05 1.94 -7.22
N GLN A 93 33.30 1.67 -5.94
CA GLN A 93 32.34 1.97 -4.87
C GLN A 93 31.92 3.44 -4.87
N ARG A 94 32.89 4.34 -5.02
CA ARG A 94 32.64 5.78 -5.04
C ARG A 94 31.88 6.18 -6.28
N ASP A 95 32.19 5.61 -7.44
CA ASP A 95 31.47 5.88 -8.68
C ASP A 95 30.00 5.44 -8.58
N ILE A 96 29.75 4.20 -8.16
CA ILE A 96 28.40 3.67 -8.00
C ILE A 96 27.58 4.51 -7.02
N ARG A 97 28.10 4.84 -5.83
CA ARG A 97 27.37 5.63 -4.82
C ARG A 97 27.04 7.06 -5.28
N LYS A 98 27.88 7.62 -6.15
CA LYS A 98 27.65 8.94 -6.75
C LYS A 98 26.64 8.88 -7.90
N GLY A 99 26.67 7.83 -8.70
CA GLY A 99 25.86 7.70 -9.90
C GLY A 99 24.50 7.04 -9.69
N TYR A 100 24.32 6.24 -8.65
CA TYR A 100 23.16 5.35 -8.50
C TYR A 100 22.57 5.37 -7.10
N HIS A 101 21.28 5.04 -7.02
CA HIS A 101 20.56 4.84 -5.77
C HIS A 101 20.81 3.44 -5.22
N VAL A 102 21.71 3.34 -4.23
CA VAL A 102 22.08 2.08 -3.58
C VAL A 102 21.55 1.95 -2.14
N TYR A 103 20.83 2.95 -1.67
CA TYR A 103 20.22 2.99 -0.35
C TYR A 103 18.70 2.98 -0.47
N PHE A 104 18.04 2.31 0.47
CA PHE A 104 16.59 2.23 0.52
C PHE A 104 16.04 3.37 1.37
N ASP A 105 15.05 4.09 0.84
CA ASP A 105 14.47 5.27 1.50
C ASP A 105 13.07 5.06 2.06
N GLY A 106 12.42 3.94 1.74
CA GLY A 106 11.07 3.64 2.23
C GLY A 106 10.01 3.76 1.15
N PHE A 107 8.76 3.79 1.60
CA PHE A 107 7.57 3.96 0.77
C PHE A 107 6.80 5.20 1.23
N ASP A 108 6.10 5.84 0.30
CA ASP A 108 5.31 7.05 0.59
C ASP A 108 3.93 6.70 1.15
N ALA A 109 3.74 6.89 2.45
CA ALA A 109 2.45 6.67 3.11
C ALA A 109 1.31 7.58 2.60
N GLY A 110 1.65 8.70 1.95
CA GLY A 110 0.68 9.65 1.39
C GLY A 110 0.13 9.24 0.01
N LYS A 111 0.68 8.20 -0.63
CA LYS A 111 0.20 7.68 -1.91
C LYS A 111 -0.58 6.39 -1.70
N ASP A 112 -1.83 6.38 -2.14
CA ASP A 112 -2.74 5.22 -2.00
C ASP A 112 -2.12 3.90 -2.51
N ILE A 113 -1.36 3.96 -3.62
CA ILE A 113 -0.71 2.77 -4.21
C ILE A 113 0.46 2.25 -3.37
N GLU A 114 1.14 3.12 -2.62
CA GLU A 114 2.31 2.76 -1.80
C GLU A 114 1.92 2.49 -0.34
N GLN A 115 0.74 2.92 0.10
CA GLN A 115 0.26 2.75 1.47
C GLN A 115 0.32 1.27 1.96
N PRO A 116 -0.07 0.24 1.18
CA PRO A 116 0.07 -1.15 1.61
C PRO A 116 1.53 -1.58 1.80
N TYR A 117 2.43 -1.11 0.92
CA TYR A 117 3.87 -1.38 0.99
C TYR A 117 4.50 -0.72 2.22
N TYR A 118 4.18 0.55 2.47
CA TYR A 118 4.57 1.29 3.67
C TYR A 118 4.14 0.56 4.94
N THR A 119 2.90 0.11 4.99
CA THR A 119 2.32 -0.55 6.17
C THR A 119 3.05 -1.85 6.52
N TYR A 120 3.35 -2.66 5.52
CA TYR A 120 4.09 -3.90 5.74
C TYR A 120 5.56 -3.64 6.08
N TYR A 121 6.19 -2.65 5.43
CA TYR A 121 7.55 -2.23 5.77
C TYR A 121 7.67 -1.79 7.24
N GLU A 122 6.74 -0.97 7.75
CA GLU A 122 6.70 -0.55 9.16
C GLU A 122 6.52 -1.75 10.10
N PHE A 123 5.68 -2.71 9.72
CA PHE A 123 5.51 -3.96 10.47
C PHE A 123 6.84 -4.72 10.59
N VAL A 124 7.51 -4.98 9.47
CA VAL A 124 8.78 -5.69 9.42
C VAL A 124 9.88 -4.92 10.17
N GLN A 125 9.90 -3.59 10.07
CA GLN A 125 10.84 -2.75 10.80
C GLN A 125 10.65 -2.84 12.32
N LYS A 126 9.39 -2.81 12.77
CA LYS A 126 9.03 -2.88 14.19
C LYS A 126 9.43 -4.23 14.82
N TYR A 127 9.18 -5.33 14.12
CA TYR A 127 9.39 -6.67 14.65
C TYR A 127 10.72 -7.31 14.24
N LYS A 128 11.49 -6.66 13.35
CA LYS A 128 12.81 -7.12 12.87
C LYS A 128 12.79 -8.53 12.29
N GLU A 129 11.72 -8.88 11.59
CA GLU A 129 11.52 -10.22 11.02
C GLU A 129 12.49 -10.51 9.87
N VAL A 130 12.91 -9.48 9.14
CA VAL A 130 13.86 -9.60 8.03
C VAL A 130 15.05 -8.68 8.22
N LYS A 131 16.14 -8.99 7.50
CA LYS A 131 17.31 -8.12 7.45
C LYS A 131 16.96 -6.83 6.69
N LEU A 132 17.11 -5.70 7.36
CA LEU A 132 16.88 -4.40 6.75
C LEU A 132 18.16 -3.85 6.09
N PRO A 133 18.05 -3.23 4.90
CA PRO A 133 19.15 -2.50 4.30
C PRO A 133 19.50 -1.27 5.14
N GLN A 134 20.69 -0.72 4.92
CA GLN A 134 21.03 0.60 5.44
C GLN A 134 20.10 1.62 4.79
N LYS A 135 19.41 2.41 5.63
CA LYS A 135 18.53 3.49 5.20
C LYS A 135 19.35 4.62 4.55
N GLY A 136 18.83 5.20 3.48
CA GLY A 136 19.38 6.42 2.90
C GLY A 136 18.98 7.66 3.68
N ASP A 137 19.16 8.82 3.06
CA ASP A 137 18.83 10.13 3.61
C ASP A 137 17.34 10.50 3.45
N GLY A 138 16.58 9.69 2.71
CA GLY A 138 15.17 9.97 2.41
C GLY A 138 14.97 10.96 1.26
N GLU A 139 16.02 11.29 0.52
CA GLU A 139 15.99 12.27 -0.58
C GLU A 139 16.10 11.62 -1.97
N SER A 140 16.07 10.29 -2.09
CA SER A 140 16.27 9.63 -3.40
C SER A 140 15.17 9.91 -4.42
N GLY A 141 13.97 10.29 -3.98
CA GLY A 141 12.81 10.46 -4.89
C GLY A 141 12.34 9.15 -5.54
N LEU A 142 12.83 7.99 -5.07
CA LEU A 142 12.38 6.69 -5.56
C LEU A 142 10.91 6.47 -5.19
N THR A 143 10.23 5.73 -6.04
CA THR A 143 8.80 5.41 -5.92
C THR A 143 8.63 3.91 -6.13
N LEU A 144 7.45 3.39 -5.86
CA LEU A 144 7.13 1.99 -6.13
C LEU A 144 7.38 1.61 -7.60
N HIS A 145 7.18 2.53 -8.55
CA HIS A 145 7.52 2.28 -9.96
C HIS A 145 9.00 1.95 -10.14
N HIS A 146 9.88 2.74 -9.53
CA HIS A 146 11.32 2.52 -9.56
C HIS A 146 11.70 1.19 -8.91
N TYR A 147 11.09 0.86 -7.76
CA TYR A 147 11.33 -0.43 -7.12
C TYR A 147 10.89 -1.61 -7.99
N ASN A 148 9.76 -1.50 -8.69
CA ASN A 148 9.33 -2.50 -9.67
C ASN A 148 10.32 -2.66 -10.83
N GLN A 149 10.91 -1.56 -11.32
CA GLN A 149 11.99 -1.63 -12.32
C GLN A 149 13.21 -2.38 -11.78
N MET A 150 13.64 -2.07 -10.55
CA MET A 150 14.76 -2.74 -9.89
C MET A 150 14.50 -4.25 -9.72
N MET A 151 13.31 -4.64 -9.27
CA MET A 151 12.91 -6.05 -9.15
C MET A 151 12.96 -6.77 -10.50
N ASN A 152 12.40 -6.16 -11.55
CA ASN A 152 12.42 -6.74 -12.89
C ASN A 152 13.83 -6.90 -13.45
N SER A 153 14.72 -5.94 -13.21
CA SER A 153 16.13 -6.07 -13.59
C SER A 153 16.83 -7.16 -12.79
N TYR A 154 16.61 -7.21 -11.48
CA TYR A 154 17.20 -8.22 -10.60
C TYR A 154 16.79 -9.64 -11.00
N MET A 155 15.51 -9.87 -11.30
CA MET A 155 15.01 -11.18 -11.72
C MET A 155 15.63 -11.69 -13.03
N LYS A 156 16.08 -10.80 -13.92
CA LYS A 156 16.79 -11.18 -15.16
C LYS A 156 18.20 -11.71 -14.92
N HIS A 157 18.84 -11.30 -13.82
CA HIS A 157 20.20 -11.72 -13.51
C HIS A 157 20.27 -13.06 -12.77
N GLY A 158 19.13 -13.63 -12.37
CA GLY A 158 19.09 -14.86 -11.57
C GLY A 158 19.49 -14.61 -10.12
N SER A 159 19.30 -15.62 -9.27
CA SER A 159 19.57 -15.56 -7.83
C SER A 159 21.07 -15.63 -7.50
N ASP A 160 21.90 -14.83 -8.18
CA ASP A 160 23.33 -14.80 -7.94
C ASP A 160 23.60 -14.28 -6.51
N GLU A 161 24.50 -14.97 -5.81
CA GLU A 161 24.80 -14.66 -4.41
C GLU A 161 25.60 -13.34 -4.27
N ILE A 162 26.33 -12.95 -5.32
CA ILE A 162 27.13 -11.72 -5.37
C ILE A 162 26.90 -11.03 -6.71
N LEU A 163 26.57 -9.73 -6.64
CA LEU A 163 26.39 -8.89 -7.83
C LEU A 163 27.74 -8.27 -8.20
N ASP A 164 28.16 -8.42 -9.45
CA ASP A 164 29.29 -7.69 -10.01
C ASP A 164 28.89 -6.23 -10.33
N GLU A 165 29.87 -5.42 -10.75
CA GLU A 165 29.66 -4.02 -11.09
C GLU A 165 28.57 -3.83 -12.16
N ASP A 166 28.62 -4.61 -13.24
CA ASP A 166 27.69 -4.49 -14.37
C ASP A 166 26.25 -4.80 -13.93
N LYS A 167 26.06 -5.83 -13.10
CA LYS A 167 24.76 -6.18 -12.51
C LYS A 167 24.25 -5.10 -11.56
N ILE A 168 25.12 -4.50 -10.76
CA ILE A 168 24.70 -3.41 -9.86
C ILE A 168 24.22 -2.22 -10.68
N ARG A 169 24.94 -1.85 -11.76
CA ARG A 169 24.57 -0.75 -12.65
C ARG A 169 23.29 -1.02 -13.45
N SER A 170 22.99 -2.28 -13.78
CA SER A 170 21.75 -2.65 -14.50
C SER A 170 20.52 -2.72 -13.58
N ILE A 171 20.71 -3.04 -12.30
CA ILE A 171 19.63 -3.13 -11.31
C ILE A 171 19.28 -1.76 -10.74
N CYS A 172 20.28 -0.96 -10.38
CA CYS A 172 20.04 0.30 -9.66
C CYS A 172 19.55 1.41 -10.59
N ILE A 173 18.68 2.26 -10.07
CA ILE A 173 18.27 3.49 -10.76
C ILE A 173 19.38 4.51 -10.68
N ARG A 174 19.67 5.16 -11.81
CA ARG A 174 20.66 6.22 -11.89
C ARG A 174 20.12 7.50 -11.27
N LYS A 175 20.95 8.21 -10.51
CA LYS A 175 20.61 9.51 -9.96
C LYS A 175 20.39 10.52 -11.09
N GLY A 176 19.28 11.23 -11.06
CA GLY A 176 18.81 12.14 -12.11
C GLY A 176 17.83 11.52 -13.13
N GLU A 177 17.58 10.20 -13.09
CA GLU A 177 16.61 9.52 -13.97
C GLU A 177 15.26 9.27 -13.27
N GLU A 178 15.05 9.76 -12.05
CA GLU A 178 13.87 9.49 -11.22
C GLU A 178 12.60 10.18 -11.75
N ALA A 179 12.76 11.21 -12.60
CA ALA A 179 11.66 11.95 -13.19
C ALA A 179 11.02 11.26 -14.42
N GLY A 180 11.66 10.23 -14.98
CA GLY A 180 11.29 9.64 -16.27
C GLY A 180 10.09 8.69 -16.28
N GLY A 181 9.48 8.38 -15.14
CA GLY A 181 8.49 7.31 -15.00
C GLY A 181 7.08 7.75 -14.61
N SER A 182 6.71 9.02 -14.76
CA SER A 182 5.34 9.50 -14.48
C SER A 182 4.39 9.25 -15.65
N GLU A 183 4.32 8.01 -16.15
CA GLU A 183 3.14 7.54 -16.87
C GLU A 183 2.74 6.20 -16.28
N ALA A 184 1.56 6.18 -15.66
CA ALA A 184 0.94 5.01 -15.10
C ALA A 184 0.78 3.95 -16.20
N ILE A 185 1.68 2.97 -16.24
CA ILE A 185 1.39 1.70 -16.90
C ILE A 185 0.42 0.99 -15.97
N LEU A 186 -0.88 1.18 -16.22
CA LEU A 186 -1.92 0.24 -15.83
C LEU A 186 -1.58 -1.09 -16.50
N VAL A 187 -0.81 -1.94 -15.80
CA VAL A 187 -0.69 -3.34 -16.20
C VAL A 187 -1.94 -4.03 -15.71
N ASP A 188 -2.95 -4.06 -16.59
CA ASP A 188 -4.12 -4.92 -16.43
C ASP A 188 -3.67 -6.37 -16.57
N PHE A 189 -3.52 -7.06 -15.44
CA PHE A 189 -3.44 -8.52 -15.44
C PHE A 189 -4.87 -9.05 -15.36
N THR A 190 -5.63 -8.96 -16.45
CA THR A 190 -6.80 -9.81 -16.63
C THR A 190 -6.33 -11.26 -16.70
N ASP A 191 -6.64 -12.00 -15.66
CA ASP A 191 -6.67 -13.46 -15.63
C ASP A 191 -7.53 -13.97 -16.82
N PRO A 192 -7.10 -14.98 -17.60
CA PRO A 192 -7.88 -15.51 -18.71
C PRO A 192 -9.01 -16.39 -18.17
N GLY A 193 -10.05 -15.79 -17.57
CA GLY A 193 -11.11 -16.56 -16.93
C GLY A 193 -12.38 -15.82 -16.52
N SER A 194 -12.53 -14.53 -16.79
CA SER A 194 -13.71 -13.77 -16.38
C SER A 194 -14.31 -12.98 -17.54
N SER A 195 -15.27 -13.60 -18.22
CA SER A 195 -16.20 -12.93 -19.13
C SER A 195 -17.15 -12.04 -18.32
N LEU A 196 -16.90 -10.74 -18.28
CA LEU A 196 -17.94 -9.75 -18.00
C LEU A 196 -17.94 -8.69 -19.11
N SER A 197 -19.08 -8.57 -19.77
CA SER A 197 -19.31 -7.69 -20.90
C SER A 197 -19.22 -6.22 -20.47
N LEU A 198 -18.26 -5.48 -21.01
CA LEU A 198 -18.17 -4.03 -20.88
C LEU A 198 -19.35 -3.38 -21.63
N GLN A 199 -20.31 -2.81 -20.90
CA GLN A 199 -21.28 -1.89 -21.49
C GLN A 199 -20.65 -0.51 -21.65
N LEU A 200 -20.49 -0.10 -22.91
CA LEU A 200 -20.18 1.26 -23.32
C LEU A 200 -21.23 2.24 -22.77
N VAL A 201 -20.86 3.08 -21.81
CA VAL A 201 -21.60 4.32 -21.53
C VAL A 201 -21.03 5.38 -22.47
N LYS A 202 -21.78 5.72 -23.51
CA LYS A 202 -21.53 6.92 -24.31
C LYS A 202 -21.97 8.13 -23.49
N GLU A 203 -21.02 9.00 -23.15
CA GLU A 203 -21.33 10.38 -22.78
C GLU A 203 -21.81 11.13 -24.02
N ASP A 204 -23.02 11.69 -23.96
CA ASP A 204 -23.38 12.82 -24.81
C ASP A 204 -23.55 14.05 -23.92
N LYS A 205 -22.67 15.03 -24.13
CA LYS A 205 -22.80 16.38 -23.62
C LYS A 205 -23.76 17.19 -24.50
N THR A 206 -24.21 18.30 -23.92
CA THR A 206 -24.71 19.55 -24.54
C THR A 206 -26.19 19.51 -24.98
N TYR A 207 -27.08 20.46 -24.64
CA TYR A 207 -26.96 21.92 -24.42
C TYR A 207 -27.99 22.50 -23.41
N HIS A 208 -27.65 23.73 -23.02
CA HIS A 208 -28.23 24.78 -22.17
C HIS A 208 -29.65 25.35 -22.50
N LEU A 209 -30.21 26.07 -21.49
CA LEU A 209 -31.20 27.19 -21.49
C LEU A 209 -32.71 26.78 -21.46
N GLU A 210 -33.63 27.32 -20.66
CA GLU A 210 -33.71 28.45 -19.70
C GLU A 210 -34.92 28.28 -18.74
N PRO A 211 -35.07 29.12 -17.68
CA PRO A 211 -36.15 29.01 -16.69
C PRO A 211 -37.37 29.87 -17.04
N LYS A 212 -38.58 29.35 -16.79
CA LYS A 212 -39.87 30.06 -16.64
C LYS A 212 -40.84 29.12 -15.94
N GLN A 213 -41.80 29.51 -15.11
CA GLN A 213 -42.10 30.68 -14.30
C GLN A 213 -43.17 30.14 -13.32
N ALA A 214 -43.24 30.68 -12.10
CA ALA A 214 -44.39 30.43 -11.24
C ALA A 214 -45.65 31.02 -11.90
N ASP A 215 -46.76 30.29 -11.84
CA ASP A 215 -48.08 30.89 -11.70
C ASP A 215 -48.99 29.95 -10.89
N THR A 216 -49.59 30.59 -9.90
CA THR A 216 -50.75 30.25 -9.07
C THR A 216 -51.94 29.73 -9.86
N GLU A 217 -52.59 28.69 -9.33
CA GLU A 217 -53.98 28.73 -8.81
C GLU A 217 -54.24 27.54 -7.88
#